data_AF-A0A9P5NTE2-F1
#
_entry.id   AF-A0A9P5NTE2-F1
#
_cell.length_a   1.000
_cell.length_b   1.000
_cell.length_c   1.000
_cell.angle_alpha   90.00
_cell.angle_beta   90.00
_cell.angle_gamma   90.00
#
_symmetry.space_group_name_H-M   'P 1'
#
loop_
_entity.id
_entity.type
_entity.pdbx_description
1 polymer ?
#
loop_
_entity_poly.entity_id
_entity_poly.type
_entity_poly.pdbx_seq_one_letter_code
_entity_poly.pdbx_strand_id
1 'polypeptide(L)'
;MKLAGSRTEDSFDKPLVTKYPLVKLDADKISDAMAARLATSLLGHVLFLKGQVPFPVMQLSRIPGGKTNTRAAKQRAELLSSFDTISSHLDTTFSALSTALARASDSGRSKLAQAHLAVLVGPSITSAKSKVILGIDGLEPTIWGNTEDALQLQENTEESEEEEDEDEADEESDDDNGEVPDDSDEDDEDSGDSEDAECEEDDDPDEGPSSSSPPPYISYAYAEQQKSLQNADRLLSRTLAMADADGNGLTFEMSPTQTHILIRAPRRFSHPAWIPRQNVAHSLELSLQDFMNNSGLGNTNILANVNTRNTKVNKVEGVWITTRTGLRQNRTEDDDMIWWSWDGKFVGFSDW
;
A
#
# COMPACT_ATOMS: atom_id res chain seq x y z
N MET A 1 12.14 40.95 41.32
CA MET A 1 13.25 39.98 41.30
C MET A 1 12.94 38.95 40.21
N LYS A 2 13.84 38.80 39.23
CA LYS A 2 13.68 37.97 38.03
C LYS A 2 13.69 36.49 38.38
N LEU A 3 12.64 35.75 37.98
CA LEU A 3 12.66 34.29 37.93
C LEU A 3 13.22 33.88 36.55
N ALA A 4 14.44 33.36 36.56
CA ALA A 4 15.08 32.77 35.38
C ALA A 4 14.65 31.30 35.28
N GLY A 5 13.69 31.01 34.39
CA GLY A 5 13.37 29.65 33.98
C GLY A 5 14.33 29.23 32.87
N SER A 6 15.31 28.39 33.20
CA SER A 6 16.18 27.75 32.20
C SER A 6 15.37 26.69 31.45
N ARG A 7 14.93 27.02 30.25
CA ARG A 7 14.34 26.08 29.30
C ARG A 7 15.47 25.20 28.77
N THR A 8 15.51 23.94 29.19
CA THR A 8 16.39 22.91 28.64
C THR A 8 15.92 22.55 27.24
N GLU A 9 16.28 23.37 26.27
CA GLU A 9 16.33 23.01 24.85
C GLU A 9 17.74 22.42 24.63
N ASP A 10 17.86 21.13 24.30
CA ASP A 10 19.05 20.47 23.65
C ASP A 10 19.21 18.97 24.00
N SER A 11 18.18 18.14 23.81
CA SER A 11 18.37 16.68 23.88
C SER A 11 17.69 15.88 22.75
N PHE A 12 17.20 16.53 21.69
CA PHE A 12 16.37 15.86 20.68
C PHE A 12 17.10 15.33 19.43
N ASP A 13 18.40 15.58 19.25
CA ASP A 13 19.10 15.23 17.99
C ASP A 13 20.07 14.04 18.09
N LYS A 14 19.82 13.07 18.96
CA LYS A 14 20.52 11.78 18.80
C LYS A 14 19.82 11.00 17.69
N PRO A 15 20.46 10.77 16.53
CA PRO A 15 19.86 9.99 15.46
C PRO A 15 19.54 8.59 16.02
N LEU A 16 18.28 8.19 15.91
CA LEU A 16 17.87 6.82 16.21
C LEU A 16 18.62 5.91 15.23
N VAL A 17 19.53 5.09 15.75
CA VAL A 17 20.23 4.09 14.94
C VAL A 17 19.28 2.93 14.75
N THR A 18 18.55 2.93 13.63
CA THR A 18 17.66 1.83 13.26
C THR A 18 18.46 0.75 12.54
N LYS A 19 18.19 -0.51 12.84
CA LYS A 19 18.78 -1.63 12.10
C LYS A 19 18.28 -1.72 10.66
N TYR A 20 17.05 -1.25 10.44
CA TYR A 20 16.39 -1.30 9.14
C TYR A 20 16.51 0.03 8.40
N PRO A 21 16.46 0.01 7.06
CA PRO A 21 16.50 1.22 6.25
C PRO A 21 15.31 2.12 6.58
N LEU A 22 15.58 3.41 6.75
CA LEU A 22 14.59 4.43 7.09
C LEU A 22 14.45 5.43 5.94
N VAL A 23 13.27 5.49 5.35
CA VAL A 23 12.88 6.47 4.34
C VAL A 23 12.17 7.61 5.05
N LYS A 24 12.79 8.79 5.04
CA LYS A 24 12.22 10.02 5.61
C LYS A 24 11.68 10.90 4.48
N LEU A 25 10.37 10.93 4.34
CA LEU A 25 9.67 11.72 3.32
C LEU A 25 9.61 13.18 3.74
N ASP A 26 9.68 14.09 2.77
CA ASP A 26 9.46 15.52 3.00
C ASP A 26 7.96 15.87 2.92
N ALA A 27 7.17 15.20 3.76
CA ALA A 27 5.74 15.41 3.89
C ALA A 27 5.36 15.36 5.38
N ASP A 28 4.33 16.12 5.77
CA ASP A 28 3.83 16.14 7.14
C ASP A 28 2.96 14.93 7.47
N LYS A 29 2.29 14.39 6.45
CA LYS A 29 1.41 13.23 6.49
C LYS A 29 1.61 12.38 5.24
N ILE A 30 1.37 11.08 5.35
CA ILE A 30 1.43 10.14 4.23
C ILE A 30 -0.01 9.85 3.82
N SER A 31 -0.39 10.25 2.61
CA SER A 31 -1.71 9.90 2.07
C SER A 31 -1.81 8.41 1.76
N ASP A 32 -3.03 7.91 1.66
CA ASP A 32 -3.33 6.54 1.21
C ASP A 32 -2.70 6.23 -0.17
N ALA A 33 -2.82 7.13 -1.14
CA ALA A 33 -2.21 6.98 -2.46
C ALA A 33 -0.67 6.89 -2.40
N MET A 34 -0.04 7.66 -1.50
CA MET A 34 1.41 7.61 -1.31
C MET A 34 1.84 6.31 -0.64
N ALA A 35 1.09 5.86 0.36
CA ALA A 35 1.32 4.59 1.03
C ALA A 35 1.19 3.40 0.06
N ALA A 36 0.13 3.39 -0.76
CA ALA A 36 -0.09 2.39 -1.80
C ALA A 36 1.05 2.37 -2.82
N ARG A 37 1.43 3.54 -3.35
CA ARG A 37 2.53 3.65 -4.32
C ARG A 37 3.85 3.11 -3.78
N LEU A 38 4.19 3.44 -2.53
CA LEU A 38 5.42 3.00 -1.88
C LEU A 38 5.38 1.51 -1.54
N ALA A 39 4.23 0.96 -1.14
CA ALA A 39 4.06 -0.47 -0.92
C ALA A 39 4.23 -1.28 -2.22
N THR A 40 3.62 -0.82 -3.31
CA THR A 40 3.78 -1.41 -4.65
C THR A 40 5.23 -1.36 -5.13
N SER A 41 5.90 -0.22 -4.94
CA SER A 41 7.33 -0.07 -5.27
C SER A 41 8.20 -1.03 -4.48
N LEU A 42 8.02 -1.10 -3.15
CA LEU A 42 8.75 -2.04 -2.32
C LEU A 42 8.51 -3.49 -2.74
N LEU A 43 7.27 -3.87 -3.08
CA LEU A 43 6.98 -5.21 -3.57
C LEU A 43 7.80 -5.54 -4.82
N GLY A 44 7.86 -4.63 -5.79
CA GLY A 44 8.69 -4.80 -6.99
C GLY A 44 10.18 -4.97 -6.65
N HIS A 45 10.69 -4.19 -5.71
CA HIS A 45 12.07 -4.34 -5.20
C HIS A 45 12.29 -5.67 -4.49
N VAL A 46 11.36 -6.11 -3.64
CA VAL A 46 11.48 -7.40 -2.92
C VAL A 46 11.49 -8.56 -3.91
N LEU A 47 10.62 -8.56 -4.92
CA LEU A 47 10.60 -9.61 -5.94
C LEU A 47 11.96 -9.71 -6.66
N PHE A 48 12.57 -8.57 -6.99
CA PHE A 48 13.87 -8.53 -7.65
C PHE A 48 15.03 -8.92 -6.69
N LEU A 49 15.13 -8.28 -5.52
CA LEU A 49 16.22 -8.49 -4.56
C LEU A 49 16.21 -9.88 -3.91
N LYS A 50 15.05 -10.55 -3.91
CA LYS A 50 14.90 -11.95 -3.47
C LYS A 50 14.99 -12.95 -4.63
N GLY A 51 15.45 -12.55 -5.81
CA GLY A 51 15.60 -13.46 -6.96
C GLY A 51 14.31 -14.13 -7.41
N GLN A 52 13.14 -13.53 -7.12
CA GLN A 52 11.85 -14.05 -7.58
C GLN A 52 11.58 -13.67 -9.04
N VAL A 53 12.24 -12.62 -9.53
CA VAL A 53 12.23 -12.21 -10.94
C VAL A 53 13.64 -11.83 -11.40
N PRO A 54 13.99 -12.06 -12.67
CA PRO A 54 15.33 -11.80 -13.18
C PRO A 54 15.64 -10.31 -13.39
N PHE A 55 14.60 -9.48 -13.56
CA PHE A 55 14.72 -8.04 -13.77
C PHE A 55 13.69 -7.28 -12.92
N PRO A 56 13.91 -5.99 -12.63
CA PRO A 56 12.89 -5.15 -12.01
C PRO A 56 11.57 -5.23 -12.77
N VAL A 57 10.45 -5.33 -12.04
CA VAL A 57 9.11 -5.58 -12.62
C VAL A 57 8.75 -4.57 -13.72
N MET A 58 9.14 -3.30 -13.55
CA MET A 58 8.91 -2.25 -14.55
C MET A 58 9.70 -2.41 -15.86
N GLN A 59 10.80 -3.16 -15.83
CA GLN A 59 11.57 -3.52 -17.02
C GLN A 59 11.00 -4.78 -17.68
N LEU A 60 10.40 -5.68 -16.89
CA LEU A 60 9.78 -6.90 -17.40
C LEU A 60 8.65 -6.61 -18.38
N SER A 61 7.93 -5.49 -18.35
CA SER A 61 6.92 -5.22 -19.38
C SER A 61 7.53 -4.85 -20.74
N ARG A 62 8.77 -4.35 -20.77
CA ARG A 62 9.38 -3.75 -21.97
C ARG A 62 10.25 -4.69 -22.79
N ILE A 63 10.78 -5.74 -22.19
CA ILE A 63 11.73 -6.62 -22.89
C ILE A 63 10.93 -7.61 -23.76
N PRO A 64 11.05 -7.65 -25.08
CA PRO A 64 10.31 -8.63 -25.88
C PRO A 64 10.70 -10.06 -25.48
N GLY A 65 9.72 -10.95 -25.25
CA GLY A 65 10.00 -12.35 -24.95
C GLY A 65 10.66 -13.04 -26.15
N GLY A 66 11.75 -13.76 -25.94
CA GLY A 66 12.36 -14.59 -26.98
C GLY A 66 11.37 -15.65 -27.46
N LYS A 67 11.25 -15.86 -28.78
CA LYS A 67 10.27 -16.78 -29.40
C LYS A 67 10.44 -18.26 -28.98
N THR A 68 11.47 -18.61 -28.23
CA THR A 68 11.87 -20.00 -27.96
C THR A 68 11.30 -20.58 -26.67
N ASN A 69 10.79 -19.78 -25.72
CA ASN A 69 10.29 -20.28 -24.43
C ASN A 69 8.87 -19.78 -24.10
N THR A 70 7.87 -20.47 -24.64
CA THR A 70 6.44 -20.16 -24.42
C THR A 70 6.03 -20.24 -22.94
N ARG A 71 6.70 -21.10 -22.16
CA ARG A 71 6.44 -21.24 -20.72
C ARG A 71 6.91 -20.03 -19.93
N ALA A 72 8.14 -19.54 -20.18
CA ALA A 72 8.65 -18.34 -19.53
C ALA A 72 7.82 -17.11 -19.89
N ALA A 73 7.40 -17.00 -21.16
CA ALA A 73 6.50 -15.94 -21.59
C ALA A 73 5.15 -15.96 -20.83
N LYS A 74 4.55 -17.15 -20.66
CA LYS A 74 3.32 -17.33 -19.88
C LYS A 74 3.51 -16.95 -18.40
N GLN A 75 4.56 -17.44 -17.74
CA GLN A 75 4.84 -17.12 -16.34
C GLN A 75 5.06 -15.62 -16.12
N ARG A 76 5.76 -14.97 -17.05
CA ARG A 76 5.95 -13.52 -17.04
C ARG A 76 4.62 -12.77 -17.21
N ALA A 77 3.76 -13.18 -18.14
CA ALA A 77 2.46 -12.56 -18.35
C ALA A 77 1.57 -12.71 -17.10
N GLU A 78 1.53 -13.89 -16.50
CA GLU A 78 0.81 -14.15 -15.24
C GLU A 78 1.36 -13.28 -14.10
N LEU A 79 2.68 -13.17 -13.96
CA LEU A 79 3.28 -12.32 -12.92
C LEU A 79 2.96 -10.83 -13.13
N LEU A 80 3.03 -10.32 -14.36
CA LEU A 80 2.68 -8.93 -14.66
C LEU A 80 1.20 -8.67 -14.38
N SER A 81 0.32 -9.58 -14.79
CA SER A 81 -1.12 -9.50 -14.50
C SER A 81 -1.40 -9.49 -12.99
N SER A 82 -0.75 -10.37 -12.22
CA SER A 82 -0.86 -10.37 -10.75
C SER A 82 -0.31 -9.09 -10.14
N PHE A 83 0.79 -8.55 -10.68
CA PHE A 83 1.39 -7.31 -10.22
C PHE A 83 0.50 -6.09 -10.46
N ASP A 84 -0.10 -5.99 -11.64
CA ASP A 84 -1.04 -4.91 -11.96
C ASP A 84 -2.30 -5.03 -11.09
N THR A 85 -2.81 -6.25 -10.91
CA THR A 85 -3.97 -6.53 -10.07
C THR A 85 -3.72 -6.13 -8.62
N ILE A 86 -2.59 -6.52 -8.02
CA ILE A 86 -2.31 -6.11 -6.64
C ILE A 86 -2.02 -4.62 -6.53
N SER A 87 -1.39 -4.01 -7.53
CA SER A 87 -1.13 -2.57 -7.53
C SER A 87 -2.43 -1.78 -7.43
N SER A 88 -3.42 -2.15 -8.27
CA SER A 88 -4.76 -1.58 -8.24
C SER A 88 -5.47 -1.86 -6.91
N HIS A 89 -5.38 -3.08 -6.39
CA HIS A 89 -5.96 -3.40 -5.08
C HIS A 89 -5.29 -2.62 -3.94
N LEU A 90 -3.97 -2.39 -3.96
CA LEU A 90 -3.28 -1.65 -2.91
C LEU A 90 -3.75 -0.20 -2.83
N ASP A 91 -4.05 0.43 -3.98
CA ASP A 91 -4.63 1.78 -4.00
C ASP A 91 -5.94 1.83 -3.20
N THR A 92 -6.90 0.95 -3.50
CA THR A 92 -8.19 0.89 -2.78
C THR A 92 -8.04 0.35 -1.35
N THR A 93 -7.03 -0.49 -1.10
CA THR A 93 -6.73 -1.06 0.22
C THR A 93 -6.32 0.00 1.21
N PHE A 94 -5.41 0.90 0.82
CA PHE A 94 -4.94 1.95 1.73
C PHE A 94 -6.04 2.98 1.99
N SER A 95 -6.94 3.27 1.03
CA SER A 95 -8.14 4.08 1.29
C SER A 95 -9.07 3.40 2.29
N ALA A 96 -9.37 2.11 2.11
CA ALA A 96 -10.21 1.34 3.04
C ALA A 96 -9.57 1.21 4.44
N LEU A 97 -8.25 1.01 4.50
CA LEU A 97 -7.49 0.96 5.75
C LEU A 97 -7.50 2.31 6.45
N SER A 98 -7.29 3.40 5.70
CA SER A 98 -7.36 4.77 6.20
C SER A 98 -8.71 5.05 6.86
N THR A 99 -9.81 4.70 6.18
CA THR A 99 -11.17 4.83 6.74
C THR A 99 -11.39 3.93 7.95
N ALA A 100 -10.91 2.68 7.92
CA ALA A 100 -11.01 1.79 9.07
C ALA A 100 -10.26 2.37 10.28
N LEU A 101 -9.06 2.93 10.09
CA LEU A 101 -8.26 3.55 11.14
C LEU A 101 -8.88 4.87 11.64
N ALA A 102 -9.47 5.68 10.77
CA ALA A 102 -10.17 6.90 11.17
C ALA A 102 -11.37 6.59 12.09
N ARG A 103 -12.11 5.51 11.79
CA ARG A 103 -13.18 4.99 12.65
C ARG A 103 -12.67 4.39 13.97
N ALA A 104 -11.38 4.07 14.09
CA ALA A 104 -10.75 3.61 15.34
C ALA A 104 -10.63 4.75 16.36
N SER A 105 -10.26 5.92 15.84
CA SER A 105 -9.77 7.01 16.65
C SER A 105 -10.94 7.76 17.23
N ASP A 106 -11.45 7.28 18.36
CA ASP A 106 -12.61 7.82 19.10
C ASP A 106 -12.31 9.17 19.79
N SER A 107 -11.19 9.82 19.46
CA SER A 107 -10.73 11.05 20.09
C SER A 107 -10.38 12.08 19.03
N GLY A 108 -11.12 13.20 18.99
CA GLY A 108 -11.05 14.29 18.02
C GLY A 108 -9.73 15.07 17.92
N ARG A 109 -8.59 14.38 18.06
CA ARG A 109 -7.27 14.84 17.63
C ARG A 109 -6.80 13.88 16.56
N SER A 110 -6.80 14.33 15.30
CA SER A 110 -6.28 13.55 14.16
C SER A 110 -4.87 13.06 14.48
N LYS A 111 -4.79 11.77 14.79
CA LYS A 111 -3.57 11.08 15.17
C LYS A 111 -3.17 10.33 13.91
N LEU A 112 -2.09 10.75 13.24
CA LEU A 112 -1.58 9.98 12.07
C LEU A 112 -1.38 8.52 12.47
N ALA A 113 -1.91 7.56 11.74
CA ALA A 113 -1.81 6.16 12.06
C ALA A 113 -0.45 5.56 11.63
N GLN A 114 -0.26 4.31 12.04
CA GLN A 114 0.83 3.46 11.59
C GLN A 114 0.22 2.25 10.86
N ALA A 115 0.75 1.94 9.69
CA ALA A 115 0.32 0.79 8.89
C ALA A 115 1.48 -0.18 8.71
N HIS A 116 1.17 -1.47 8.66
CA HIS A 116 2.15 -2.52 8.48
C HIS A 116 1.73 -3.47 7.37
N LEU A 117 2.66 -3.75 6.46
CA LEU A 117 2.49 -4.71 5.37
C LEU A 117 3.66 -5.71 5.42
N ALA A 118 3.36 -6.98 5.20
CA ALA A 118 4.35 -8.05 5.18
C ALA A 118 4.39 -8.70 3.80
N VAL A 119 5.59 -8.83 3.24
CA VAL A 119 5.89 -9.60 2.03
C VAL A 119 6.65 -10.85 2.46
N LEU A 120 6.02 -12.01 2.30
CA LEU A 120 6.57 -13.30 2.69
C LEU A 120 6.94 -14.09 1.45
N VAL A 121 8.18 -14.54 1.36
CA VAL A 121 8.67 -15.33 0.21
C VAL A 121 8.98 -16.75 0.67
N GLY A 122 8.27 -17.73 0.11
CA GLY A 122 8.44 -19.15 0.43
C GLY A 122 7.26 -20.04 0.01
N PRO A 123 7.27 -21.32 0.40
CA PRO A 123 6.23 -22.27 -0.02
C PRO A 123 4.84 -22.01 0.58
N SER A 124 4.78 -21.38 1.76
CA SER A 124 3.54 -21.01 2.43
C SER A 124 3.76 -19.83 3.38
N ILE A 125 2.68 -19.20 3.84
CA ILE A 125 2.69 -18.12 4.85
C ILE A 125 3.43 -18.57 6.14
N THR A 126 3.18 -19.80 6.60
CA THR A 126 3.77 -20.34 7.85
C THR A 126 5.20 -20.82 7.69
N SER A 127 5.61 -21.21 6.47
CA SER A 127 6.94 -21.73 6.15
C SER A 127 7.79 -20.77 5.31
N ALA A 128 7.42 -19.47 5.31
CA ALA A 128 8.13 -18.43 4.58
C ALA A 128 9.61 -18.40 4.96
N LYS A 129 10.47 -18.43 3.94
CA LYS A 129 11.93 -18.44 4.08
C LYS A 129 12.46 -17.03 4.31
N SER A 130 11.82 -16.02 3.71
CA SER A 130 12.10 -14.61 3.94
C SER A 130 10.81 -13.89 4.34
N LYS A 131 10.94 -12.96 5.30
CA LYS A 131 9.87 -12.11 5.79
C LYS A 131 10.35 -10.68 5.75
N VAL A 132 9.74 -9.85 4.90
CA VAL A 132 10.03 -8.43 4.78
C VAL A 132 8.84 -7.65 5.31
N ILE A 133 9.05 -6.80 6.32
CA ILE A 133 8.01 -5.94 6.90
C ILE A 133 8.21 -4.50 6.43
N LEU A 134 7.17 -3.92 5.85
CA LEU A 134 7.03 -2.50 5.60
C LEU A 134 6.28 -1.86 6.75
N GLY A 135 6.94 -0.94 7.45
CA GLY A 135 6.30 -0.05 8.41
C GLY A 135 6.10 1.34 7.81
N ILE A 136 4.86 1.83 7.82
CA ILE A 136 4.51 3.19 7.38
C ILE A 136 4.05 3.95 8.62
N ASP A 137 4.83 4.91 9.08
CA ASP A 137 4.49 5.79 10.19
C ASP A 137 4.13 7.19 9.70
N GLY A 138 2.93 7.65 10.05
CA GLY A 138 2.40 8.92 9.59
C GLY A 138 1.32 8.80 8.52
N LEU A 139 0.69 7.63 8.38
CA LEU A 139 -0.47 7.45 7.50
C LEU A 139 -1.61 8.36 7.97
N GLU A 140 -2.19 9.15 7.09
CA GLU A 140 -3.33 9.99 7.40
C GLU A 140 -4.62 9.15 7.44
N PRO A 141 -5.32 9.05 8.59
CA PRO A 141 -6.63 8.41 8.64
C PRO A 141 -7.68 9.39 8.12
N THR A 142 -8.39 8.98 7.08
CA THR A 142 -9.43 9.76 6.39
C THR A 142 -10.66 8.88 6.21
N ILE A 143 -11.84 9.43 6.52
CA ILE A 143 -13.11 8.79 6.21
C ILE A 143 -13.52 9.24 4.81
N TRP A 144 -13.73 8.28 3.92
CA TRP A 144 -14.28 8.58 2.59
C TRP A 144 -15.61 9.33 2.73
N GLY A 145 -15.75 10.47 2.07
CA GLY A 145 -16.96 11.31 2.10
C GLY A 145 -16.97 12.42 3.15
N ASN A 146 -16.06 12.42 4.13
CA ASN A 146 -15.92 13.51 5.12
C ASN A 146 -14.81 14.50 4.73
N THR A 147 -14.54 14.71 3.44
CA THR A 147 -13.48 15.63 3.02
C THR A 147 -13.79 17.02 3.60
N GLU A 148 -12.97 17.45 4.55
CA GLU A 148 -13.10 18.74 5.26
C GLU A 148 -13.13 19.95 4.29
N ASP A 149 -12.74 19.75 3.03
CA ASP A 149 -12.92 20.68 1.92
C ASP A 149 -14.40 21.07 1.68
N ALA A 150 -15.36 20.20 2.00
CA ALA A 150 -16.78 20.53 1.91
C ALA A 150 -17.19 21.57 2.97
N LEU A 151 -16.55 21.54 4.15
CA LEU A 151 -16.83 22.49 5.23
C LEU A 151 -16.14 23.85 5.01
N GLN A 152 -14.97 23.88 4.37
CA GLN A 152 -14.34 25.15 3.97
C GLN A 152 -15.12 25.89 2.87
N LEU A 153 -15.90 25.17 2.06
CA LEU A 153 -16.84 25.79 1.11
C LEU A 153 -18.13 26.25 1.80
N GLN A 154 -18.58 25.55 2.84
CA GLN A 154 -19.78 25.93 3.60
C GLN A 154 -19.56 27.17 4.50
N GLU A 155 -18.43 27.28 5.21
CA GLU A 155 -18.13 28.48 6.03
C GLU A 155 -17.98 29.77 5.20
N ASN A 156 -17.80 29.67 3.88
CA ASN A 156 -17.75 30.81 2.97
C ASN A 156 -19.08 31.10 2.23
N THR A 157 -20.12 30.29 2.48
CA THR A 157 -21.43 30.40 1.81
C THR A 157 -22.56 30.84 2.76
N GLU A 158 -22.34 30.90 4.08
CA GLU A 158 -23.34 31.30 5.09
C GLU A 158 -23.65 32.83 5.17
N GLU A 159 -23.46 33.60 4.09
CA GLU A 159 -23.96 34.98 4.00
C GLU A 159 -25.14 35.16 3.03
N SER A 160 -25.71 34.09 2.47
CA SER A 160 -26.87 34.22 1.60
C SER A 160 -27.88 33.10 1.79
N GLU A 161 -29.10 33.52 2.08
CA GLU A 161 -30.39 32.86 1.88
C GLU A 161 -31.15 32.45 3.16
N GLU A 162 -31.98 33.41 3.53
CA GLU A 162 -33.19 33.35 4.34
C GLU A 162 -34.18 32.29 3.82
N GLU A 163 -34.89 31.68 4.77
CA GLU A 163 -36.29 31.24 4.72
C GLU A 163 -36.78 30.49 3.47
N GLU A 164 -37.14 29.21 3.64
CA GLU A 164 -38.50 28.76 3.33
C GLU A 164 -38.81 27.41 3.99
N ASP A 165 -39.95 27.41 4.67
CA ASP A 165 -40.62 26.33 5.38
C ASP A 165 -41.21 25.26 4.42
N GLU A 166 -41.76 24.21 5.04
CA GLU A 166 -42.87 23.35 4.58
C GLU A 166 -42.51 21.95 4.03
N ASP A 167 -42.75 20.99 4.92
CA ASP A 167 -43.76 19.92 4.78
C ASP A 167 -43.30 18.46 4.68
N GLU A 168 -43.80 17.74 5.70
CA GLU A 168 -43.82 16.31 5.92
C GLU A 168 -44.57 15.58 4.80
N ALA A 169 -43.98 14.50 4.28
CA ALA A 169 -44.74 13.44 3.63
C ALA A 169 -44.03 12.09 3.82
N ASP A 170 -44.55 11.33 4.79
CA ASP A 170 -44.44 9.87 4.91
C ASP A 170 -44.95 9.20 3.63
N GLU A 171 -44.12 8.41 2.95
CA GLU A 171 -44.61 7.29 2.13
C GLU A 171 -43.70 6.07 2.30
N GLU A 172 -44.22 5.10 3.06
CA GLU A 172 -43.77 3.71 3.07
C GLU A 172 -44.13 3.05 1.73
N SER A 173 -43.17 2.33 1.13
CA SER A 173 -43.47 1.33 0.10
C SER A 173 -42.67 0.07 0.33
N ASP A 174 -43.41 -0.95 0.74
CA ASP A 174 -43.14 -2.39 0.67
C ASP A 174 -42.90 -2.88 -0.77
N ASP A 175 -42.43 -4.14 -0.84
CA ASP A 175 -42.35 -5.07 -1.99
C ASP A 175 -41.26 -4.76 -3.04
N ASP A 176 -40.44 -5.72 -3.48
CA ASP A 176 -40.87 -7.00 -4.02
C ASP A 176 -39.66 -7.94 -4.18
N ASN A 177 -39.97 -9.22 -4.08
CA ASN A 177 -39.11 -10.38 -4.03
C ASN A 177 -39.05 -11.00 -5.43
N GLY A 178 -37.88 -11.01 -6.07
CA GLY A 178 -37.71 -11.57 -7.41
C GLY A 178 -36.49 -12.47 -7.52
N GLU A 179 -36.61 -13.72 -7.06
CA GLU A 179 -35.73 -14.81 -7.48
C GLU A 179 -36.04 -15.18 -8.95
N VAL A 180 -35.00 -15.26 -9.78
CA VAL A 180 -35.01 -16.10 -10.99
C VAL A 180 -33.63 -16.71 -11.20
N PRO A 181 -33.50 -18.04 -11.27
CA PRO A 181 -32.36 -18.71 -11.86
C PRO A 181 -32.59 -18.89 -13.37
N ASP A 182 -31.55 -18.95 -14.19
CA ASP A 182 -31.42 -20.07 -15.13
C ASP A 182 -30.03 -20.14 -15.77
N ASP A 183 -29.65 -21.38 -16.02
CA ASP A 183 -28.50 -21.89 -16.74
C ASP A 183 -28.47 -21.40 -18.20
N SER A 184 -27.27 -21.22 -18.75
CA SER A 184 -27.01 -21.43 -20.18
C SER A 184 -25.53 -21.72 -20.40
N ASP A 185 -25.23 -23.02 -20.44
CA ASP A 185 -24.10 -23.61 -21.15
C ASP A 185 -24.30 -23.41 -22.65
N GLU A 186 -23.39 -22.73 -23.33
CA GLU A 186 -23.12 -22.98 -24.75
C GLU A 186 -21.61 -22.93 -25.01
N ASP A 187 -21.07 -24.11 -25.24
CA ASP A 187 -19.90 -24.34 -26.09
C ASP A 187 -20.15 -23.70 -27.45
N ASP A 188 -19.18 -22.96 -28.01
CA ASP A 188 -18.90 -23.16 -29.44
C ASP A 188 -17.49 -22.76 -29.84
N GLU A 189 -17.02 -23.53 -30.80
CA GLU A 189 -15.65 -23.62 -31.27
C GLU A 189 -15.31 -22.55 -32.33
N ASP A 190 -14.00 -22.44 -32.55
CA ASP A 190 -13.39 -22.45 -33.88
C ASP A 190 -13.33 -21.17 -34.76
N SER A 191 -12.10 -20.99 -35.26
CA SER A 191 -11.70 -20.47 -36.57
C SER A 191 -12.02 -19.03 -37.00
N GLY A 192 -10.95 -18.32 -37.36
CA GLY A 192 -11.05 -17.07 -38.11
C GLY A 192 -9.74 -16.35 -38.33
N ASP A 193 -8.80 -17.01 -39.02
CA ASP A 193 -7.70 -16.36 -39.74
C ASP A 193 -8.27 -15.32 -40.72
N SER A 194 -7.85 -14.06 -40.64
CA SER A 194 -8.20 -13.06 -41.65
C SER A 194 -7.12 -11.99 -41.76
N GLU A 195 -6.67 -11.92 -43.00
CA GLU A 195 -5.54 -11.23 -43.57
C GLU A 195 -5.65 -9.70 -43.54
N ASP A 196 -4.48 -9.07 -43.73
CA ASP A 196 -4.22 -7.66 -43.90
C ASP A 196 -5.28 -6.90 -44.72
N ALA A 197 -5.87 -5.87 -44.10
CA ALA A 197 -6.58 -4.81 -44.79
C ALA A 197 -5.82 -3.49 -44.55
N GLU A 198 -5.07 -3.06 -45.57
CA GLU A 198 -4.55 -1.71 -45.65
C GLU A 198 -5.72 -0.73 -45.87
N CYS A 199 -6.05 0.05 -44.86
CA CYS A 199 -7.03 1.14 -44.96
C CYS A 199 -6.29 2.40 -45.40
N GLU A 200 -6.59 2.86 -46.61
CA GLU A 200 -6.19 4.17 -47.11
C GLU A 200 -6.81 5.29 -46.27
N GLU A 201 -6.03 6.36 -46.10
CA GLU A 201 -6.34 7.57 -45.34
C GLU A 201 -7.40 8.42 -46.09
N ASP A 202 -8.64 8.40 -45.61
CA ASP A 202 -9.64 9.41 -45.96
C ASP A 202 -9.57 10.58 -44.96
N ASP A 203 -9.28 11.75 -45.51
CA ASP A 203 -9.01 13.04 -44.87
C ASP A 203 -10.33 13.82 -44.76
N ASP A 204 -11.05 13.67 -43.64
CA ASP A 204 -12.27 14.43 -43.32
C ASP A 204 -12.01 15.42 -42.16
N PRO A 205 -12.15 16.75 -42.36
CA PRO A 205 -12.10 17.73 -41.29
C PRO A 205 -13.43 17.79 -40.55
N ASP A 206 -13.61 16.94 -39.54
CA ASP A 206 -14.79 16.97 -38.65
C ASP A 206 -14.66 18.12 -37.62
N GLU A 207 -15.45 19.18 -37.82
CA GLU A 207 -15.71 20.24 -36.84
C GLU A 207 -16.59 19.70 -35.70
N GLY A 208 -15.96 18.92 -34.81
CA GLY A 208 -16.57 18.37 -33.60
C GLY A 208 -16.44 19.30 -32.37
N PRO A 209 -17.31 19.10 -31.35
CA PRO A 209 -17.73 20.12 -30.40
C PRO A 209 -16.65 20.53 -29.41
N SER A 210 -16.71 21.80 -29.03
CA SER A 210 -15.87 22.51 -28.06
C SER A 210 -15.51 21.64 -26.85
N SER A 211 -14.28 21.12 -26.84
CA SER A 211 -13.78 20.38 -25.68
C SER A 211 -13.67 21.35 -24.50
N SER A 212 -14.54 21.15 -23.51
CA SER A 212 -14.47 21.85 -22.24
C SER A 212 -13.18 21.42 -21.54
N SER A 213 -12.10 22.14 -21.81
CA SER A 213 -10.82 21.92 -21.15
C SER A 213 -11.02 22.05 -19.64
N PRO A 214 -10.57 21.08 -18.83
CA PRO A 214 -10.73 21.14 -17.39
C PRO A 214 -10.07 22.41 -16.83
N PRO A 215 -10.64 23.03 -15.79
CA PRO A 215 -10.13 24.28 -15.26
C PRO A 215 -8.65 24.13 -14.85
N PRO A 216 -7.79 25.10 -15.22
CA PRO A 216 -6.32 24.97 -15.12
C PRO A 216 -5.79 24.75 -13.70
N TYR A 217 -6.59 25.04 -12.66
CA TYR A 217 -6.19 24.90 -11.26
C TYR A 217 -6.05 23.44 -10.81
N ILE A 218 -6.91 22.52 -11.30
CA ILE A 218 -6.89 21.10 -10.90
C ILE A 218 -5.65 20.39 -11.46
N SER A 219 -5.21 20.78 -12.67
CA SER A 219 -4.05 20.18 -13.32
C SER A 219 -2.74 20.42 -12.56
N TYR A 220 -2.59 21.56 -11.89
CA TYR A 220 -1.37 21.89 -11.16
C TYR A 220 -1.22 21.06 -9.88
N ALA A 221 -2.29 20.94 -9.09
CA ALA A 221 -2.30 20.14 -7.86
C ALA A 221 -1.98 18.66 -8.14
N TYR A 222 -2.57 18.08 -9.19
CA TYR A 222 -2.29 16.70 -9.60
C TYR A 222 -0.84 16.50 -10.06
N ALA A 223 -0.30 17.44 -10.84
CA ALA A 223 1.10 17.39 -11.28
C ALA A 223 2.09 17.45 -10.10
N GLU A 224 1.81 18.29 -9.10
CA GLU A 224 2.60 18.38 -7.88
C GLU A 224 2.53 17.09 -7.05
N GLN A 225 1.32 16.53 -6.88
CA GLN A 225 1.12 15.24 -6.22
C GLN A 225 1.91 14.14 -6.91
N GLN A 226 1.84 14.04 -8.24
CA GLN A 226 2.55 13.02 -9.00
C GLN A 226 4.08 13.17 -8.91
N LYS A 227 4.58 14.41 -8.90
CA LYS A 227 6.00 14.70 -8.67
C LYS A 227 6.44 14.27 -7.26
N SER A 228 5.60 14.50 -6.25
CA SER A 228 5.84 14.05 -4.88
C SER A 228 5.93 12.52 -4.79
N LEU A 229 4.99 11.81 -5.42
CA LEU A 229 4.99 10.34 -5.50
C LEU A 229 6.26 9.80 -6.18
N GLN A 230 6.68 10.39 -7.30
CA GLN A 230 7.91 10.00 -8.00
C GLN A 230 9.17 10.26 -7.15
N ASN A 231 9.20 11.37 -6.41
CA ASN A 231 10.32 11.68 -5.53
C ASN A 231 10.40 10.69 -4.36
N ALA A 232 9.27 10.35 -3.76
CA ALA A 232 9.18 9.35 -2.70
C ALA A 232 9.67 7.97 -3.18
N ASP A 233 9.25 7.55 -4.38
CA ASP A 233 9.67 6.29 -5.00
C ASP A 233 11.19 6.23 -5.29
N ARG A 234 11.74 7.32 -5.83
CA ARG A 234 13.20 7.45 -6.05
C ARG A 234 13.97 7.42 -4.74
N LEU A 235 13.44 8.05 -3.69
CA LEU A 235 14.06 8.05 -2.37
C LEU A 235 14.06 6.64 -1.77
N LEU A 236 12.93 5.94 -1.81
CA LEU A 236 12.83 4.54 -1.38
C LEU A 236 13.87 3.67 -2.10
N SER A 237 13.90 3.73 -3.43
CA SER A 237 14.85 2.97 -4.26
C SER A 237 16.30 3.25 -3.89
N ARG A 238 16.66 4.52 -3.67
CA ARG A 238 18.01 4.93 -3.25
C ARG A 238 18.36 4.40 -1.87
N THR A 239 17.44 4.53 -0.92
CA THR A 239 17.64 4.06 0.46
C THR A 239 17.85 2.54 0.51
N LEU A 240 17.09 1.78 -0.29
CA LEU A 240 17.28 0.33 -0.41
C LEU A 240 18.65 -0.03 -0.99
N ALA A 241 19.08 0.67 -2.05
CA ALA A 241 20.40 0.45 -2.64
C ALA A 241 21.55 0.78 -1.67
N MET A 242 21.41 1.85 -0.88
CA MET A 242 22.39 2.20 0.16
C MET A 242 22.44 1.15 1.26
N ALA A 243 21.28 0.69 1.74
CA ALA A 243 21.21 -0.34 2.74
C ALA A 243 21.87 -1.65 2.30
N ASP A 244 21.75 -1.99 1.01
CA ASP A 244 22.40 -3.15 0.42
C ASP A 244 23.92 -3.02 0.39
N ALA A 245 24.43 -1.84 0.03
CA ALA A 245 25.86 -1.54 0.10
C ALA A 245 26.41 -1.63 1.54
N ASP A 246 25.60 -1.28 2.54
CA ASP A 246 25.95 -1.35 3.97
C ASP A 246 25.78 -2.76 4.58
N GLY A 247 25.37 -3.76 3.79
CA GLY A 247 25.15 -5.14 4.26
C GLY A 247 23.87 -5.33 5.11
N ASN A 248 23.03 -4.30 5.18
CA ASN A 248 21.72 -4.31 5.83
C ASN A 248 20.57 -4.39 4.81
N GLY A 249 20.89 -4.73 3.56
CA GLY A 249 19.94 -4.79 2.46
C GLY A 249 18.97 -5.96 2.53
N LEU A 250 18.10 -6.00 1.52
CA LEU A 250 17.12 -7.05 1.32
C LEU A 250 17.66 -8.14 0.37
N THR A 251 18.87 -8.01 -0.17
CA THR A 251 19.40 -8.98 -1.13
C THR A 251 19.63 -10.34 -0.45
N PHE A 252 18.91 -11.34 -0.94
CA PHE A 252 19.09 -12.72 -0.52
C PHE A 252 18.68 -13.64 -1.67
N GLU A 253 19.66 -14.27 -2.30
CA GLU A 253 19.42 -15.15 -3.43
C GLU A 253 18.68 -16.41 -2.97
N MET A 254 17.47 -16.59 -3.49
CA MET A 254 16.65 -17.75 -3.24
C MET A 254 16.01 -18.20 -4.54
N SER A 255 15.79 -19.50 -4.68
CA SER A 255 15.05 -20.02 -5.83
C SER A 255 13.65 -19.38 -5.89
N PRO A 256 13.09 -19.19 -7.09
CA PRO A 256 11.75 -18.68 -7.22
C PRO A 256 10.74 -19.56 -6.47
N THR A 257 9.88 -18.92 -5.68
CA THR A 257 8.86 -19.55 -4.85
C THR A 257 7.59 -18.70 -4.85
N GLN A 258 6.61 -19.05 -4.01
CA GLN A 258 5.42 -18.22 -3.86
C GLN A 258 5.75 -16.97 -3.05
N THR A 259 5.10 -15.86 -3.39
CA THR A 259 5.11 -14.64 -2.59
C THR A 259 3.72 -14.38 -2.04
N HIS A 260 3.62 -14.23 -0.72
CA HIS A 260 2.38 -13.92 -0.02
C HIS A 260 2.44 -12.51 0.53
N ILE A 261 1.36 -11.76 0.39
CA ILE A 261 1.29 -10.36 0.77
C ILE A 261 0.18 -10.23 1.80
N LEU A 262 0.54 -9.65 2.94
CA LEU A 262 -0.35 -9.50 4.07
C LEU A 262 -0.34 -8.06 4.57
N ILE A 263 -1.47 -7.59 5.05
CA ILE A 263 -1.61 -6.29 5.70
C ILE A 263 -2.14 -6.48 7.11
N ARG A 264 -1.63 -5.70 8.06
CA ARG A 264 -2.16 -5.66 9.42
C ARG A 264 -3.19 -4.55 9.52
N ALA A 265 -4.44 -4.91 9.83
CA ALA A 265 -5.56 -3.99 9.82
C ALA A 265 -6.55 -4.31 10.96
N PRO A 266 -7.39 -3.34 11.38
CA PRO A 266 -8.45 -3.59 12.37
C PRO A 266 -9.41 -4.68 11.90
N ARG A 267 -10.09 -5.38 12.82
CA ARG A 267 -11.11 -6.39 12.44
C ARG A 267 -12.24 -5.86 11.56
N ARG A 268 -12.57 -4.57 11.68
CA ARG A 268 -13.59 -3.90 10.87
C ARG A 268 -13.11 -3.50 9.47
N PHE A 269 -11.84 -3.70 9.16
CA PHE A 269 -11.34 -3.54 7.79
C PHE A 269 -12.11 -4.51 6.89
N SER A 270 -12.58 -4.03 5.75
CA SER A 270 -13.32 -4.82 4.78
C SER A 270 -12.89 -4.43 3.39
N HIS A 271 -12.42 -5.39 2.62
CA HIS A 271 -12.00 -5.19 1.24
C HIS A 271 -12.09 -6.52 0.47
N PRO A 272 -12.69 -6.56 -0.73
CA PRO A 272 -13.00 -7.81 -1.44
C PRO A 272 -11.75 -8.66 -1.76
N ALA A 273 -10.62 -8.01 -2.06
CA ALA A 273 -9.36 -8.70 -2.37
C ALA A 273 -8.58 -9.27 -1.17
N TRP A 274 -9.07 -9.11 0.07
CA TRP A 274 -8.34 -9.49 1.29
C TRP A 274 -9.11 -10.46 2.16
N ILE A 275 -8.43 -11.51 2.60
CA ILE A 275 -8.98 -12.58 3.42
C ILE A 275 -8.38 -12.51 4.83
N PRO A 276 -9.19 -12.49 5.90
CA PRO A 276 -8.67 -12.47 7.27
C PRO A 276 -7.98 -13.78 7.62
N ARG A 277 -6.78 -13.72 8.21
CA ARG A 277 -5.94 -14.89 8.56
C ARG A 277 -5.65 -14.98 10.05
N GLN A 278 -6.66 -15.37 10.83
CA GLN A 278 -6.54 -15.51 12.29
C GLN A 278 -5.55 -16.61 12.70
N ASN A 279 -5.41 -17.66 11.90
CA ASN A 279 -4.55 -18.82 12.20
C ASN A 279 -3.04 -18.53 12.16
N VAL A 280 -2.60 -17.49 11.45
CA VAL A 280 -1.17 -17.10 11.34
C VAL A 280 -0.84 -15.84 12.13
N ALA A 281 -1.84 -15.20 12.73
CA ALA A 281 -1.73 -13.89 13.36
C ALA A 281 -0.63 -13.86 14.42
N HIS A 282 -0.56 -14.87 15.30
CA HIS A 282 0.44 -14.90 16.37
C HIS A 282 1.89 -14.96 15.86
N SER A 283 2.18 -15.79 14.85
CA SER A 283 3.54 -15.91 14.31
C SER A 283 4.01 -14.63 13.59
N LEU A 284 3.09 -13.95 12.90
CA LEU A 284 3.38 -12.69 12.25
C LEU A 284 3.48 -11.54 13.25
N GLU A 285 2.69 -11.56 14.32
CA GLU A 285 2.80 -10.57 15.39
C GLU A 285 4.15 -10.66 16.10
N LEU A 286 4.68 -11.86 16.34
CA LEU A 286 6.04 -12.04 16.85
C LEU A 286 7.09 -11.48 15.87
N SER A 287 6.89 -11.71 14.56
CA SER A 287 7.80 -11.19 13.53
C SER A 287 7.76 -9.65 13.47
N LEU A 288 6.57 -9.06 13.61
CA LEU A 288 6.37 -7.62 13.69
C LEU A 288 6.99 -7.06 14.97
N GLN A 289 6.81 -7.71 16.12
CA GLN A 289 7.41 -7.30 17.37
C GLN A 289 8.95 -7.32 17.29
N ASP A 290 9.54 -8.35 16.68
CA ASP A 290 10.97 -8.41 16.40
C ASP A 290 11.43 -7.25 15.51
N PHE A 291 10.65 -6.91 14.49
CA PHE A 291 10.90 -5.75 13.64
C PHE A 291 10.83 -4.42 14.43
N MET A 292 9.80 -4.22 15.25
CA MET A 292 9.66 -3.01 16.10
C MET A 292 10.80 -2.88 17.11
N ASN A 293 11.18 -3.97 17.76
CA ASN A 293 12.27 -4.03 18.72
C ASN A 293 13.62 -3.67 18.08
N ASN A 294 13.91 -4.25 16.92
CA ASN A 294 15.14 -3.97 16.17
C ASN A 294 15.17 -2.56 15.55
N SER A 295 14.03 -1.87 15.51
CA SER A 295 13.91 -0.49 15.03
C SER A 295 14.09 0.55 16.13
N GLY A 296 14.29 0.13 17.38
CA GLY A 296 14.34 1.04 18.53
C GLY A 296 12.98 1.58 18.97
N LEU A 297 11.87 1.07 18.40
CA LEU A 297 10.50 1.42 18.76
C LEU A 297 9.89 0.48 19.80
N GLY A 298 10.54 -0.66 20.05
CA GLY A 298 10.12 -1.62 21.06
C GLY A 298 10.13 -1.05 22.47
N ASN A 299 9.17 -1.48 23.28
CA ASN A 299 9.17 -1.20 24.72
C ASN A 299 10.38 -1.90 25.35
N THR A 300 11.44 -1.13 25.63
CA THR A 300 12.69 -1.61 26.25
C THR A 300 12.46 -2.37 27.56
N ASN A 301 11.35 -2.10 28.25
CA ASN A 301 10.98 -2.75 29.50
C ASN A 301 10.64 -4.24 29.38
N ILE A 302 10.29 -4.75 28.20
CA ILE A 302 9.93 -6.18 28.01
C ILE A 302 11.17 -7.03 27.65
N LEU A 303 12.24 -6.40 27.14
CA LEU A 303 13.40 -7.09 26.57
C LEU A 303 14.49 -7.49 27.57
N ALA A 304 14.42 -7.07 28.83
CA ALA A 304 15.46 -7.40 29.81
C ALA A 304 15.46 -8.89 30.24
N ASN A 305 14.44 -9.68 29.88
CA ASN A 305 14.27 -11.04 30.43
C ASN A 305 14.25 -12.17 29.39
N VAL A 306 14.28 -11.86 28.08
CA VAL A 306 14.37 -12.89 27.04
C VAL A 306 15.83 -13.02 26.64
N ASN A 307 16.59 -13.79 27.43
CA ASN A 307 17.90 -14.31 27.05
C ASN A 307 17.75 -15.19 25.80
N THR A 308 17.74 -14.56 24.62
CA THR A 308 17.64 -15.20 23.30
C THR A 308 18.89 -16.04 23.05
N ARG A 309 18.84 -17.29 23.49
CA ARG A 309 19.75 -18.35 23.04
C ARG A 309 19.48 -18.59 21.56
N ASN A 310 20.31 -17.99 20.70
CA ASN A 310 20.78 -18.38 19.35
C ASN A 310 20.07 -19.55 18.62
N THR A 311 18.75 -19.58 18.61
CA THR A 311 18.02 -20.41 17.66
C THR A 311 18.04 -19.62 16.36
N LYS A 312 18.39 -20.27 15.24
CA LYS A 312 18.38 -19.70 13.89
C LYS A 312 16.94 -19.37 13.47
N VAL A 313 16.30 -18.44 14.18
CA VAL A 313 14.97 -17.94 13.86
C VAL A 313 15.11 -17.13 12.57
N ASN A 314 14.20 -17.35 11.63
CA ASN A 314 14.18 -16.69 10.33
C ASN A 314 14.34 -15.18 10.51
N LYS A 315 15.42 -14.62 9.97
CA LYS A 315 15.75 -13.19 10.08
C LYS A 315 14.60 -12.38 9.50
N VAL A 316 13.95 -11.57 10.34
CA VAL A 316 12.97 -10.58 9.89
C VAL A 316 13.72 -9.38 9.33
N GLU A 317 13.43 -9.06 8.09
CA GLU A 317 13.90 -7.88 7.38
C GLU A 317 12.78 -6.86 7.28
N GLY A 318 13.09 -5.62 6.94
CA GLY A 318 12.05 -4.63 6.76
C GLY A 318 12.58 -3.26 6.42
N VAL A 319 11.65 -2.34 6.22
CA VAL A 319 11.88 -0.96 5.79
C VAL A 319 10.88 -0.07 6.51
N TRP A 320 11.34 1.07 7.01
CA TRP A 320 10.48 2.11 7.55
C TRP A 320 10.28 3.23 6.57
N ILE A 321 9.06 3.74 6.50
CA ILE A 321 8.68 4.96 5.81
C ILE A 321 8.08 5.90 6.83
N THR A 322 8.57 7.13 6.86
CA THR A 322 8.17 8.15 7.84
C THR A 322 7.97 9.50 7.18
N THR A 323 7.20 10.34 7.85
CA THR A 323 7.09 11.78 7.54
C THR A 323 8.36 12.53 7.97
N ARG A 324 8.39 13.84 7.73
CA ARG A 324 9.50 14.69 8.15
C ARG A 324 9.73 14.72 9.67
N THR A 325 8.73 14.32 10.46
CA THR A 325 8.85 14.21 11.93
C THR A 325 9.68 12.99 12.36
N GLY A 326 9.94 12.03 11.46
CA GLY A 326 10.63 10.78 11.77
C GLY A 326 9.73 9.76 12.48
N LEU A 327 10.35 8.67 12.94
CA LEU A 327 9.64 7.57 13.60
C LEU A 327 9.10 8.00 14.97
N ARG A 328 7.81 7.82 15.18
CA ARG A 328 7.12 8.09 16.43
C ARG A 328 7.09 6.84 17.30
N GLN A 329 7.31 7.04 18.60
CA GLN A 329 7.31 5.93 19.54
C GLN A 329 5.91 5.33 19.72
N ASN A 330 5.89 4.02 19.95
CA ASN A 330 4.74 3.12 19.98
C ASN A 330 3.43 3.77 20.47
N ARG A 331 2.42 3.78 19.61
CA ARG A 331 1.07 4.27 19.96
C ARG A 331 0.29 3.14 20.61
N THR A 332 -0.52 3.46 21.60
CA THR A 332 -1.52 2.53 22.10
C THR A 332 -2.47 2.22 20.95
N GLU A 333 -2.42 0.97 20.48
CA GLU A 333 -3.39 0.45 19.54
C GLU A 333 -4.66 0.16 20.33
N ASP A 334 -5.69 0.98 20.12
CA ASP A 334 -6.96 0.84 20.84
C ASP A 334 -7.82 -0.31 20.26
N ASP A 335 -7.44 -0.83 19.09
CA ASP A 335 -8.15 -1.90 18.37
C ASP A 335 -7.42 -3.23 18.31
N ASP A 336 -8.21 -4.30 18.21
CA ASP A 336 -7.71 -5.64 17.88
C ASP A 336 -7.34 -5.72 16.40
N MET A 337 -6.04 -5.64 16.13
CA MET A 337 -5.45 -5.68 14.80
C MET A 337 -5.18 -7.13 14.40
N ILE A 338 -5.59 -7.50 13.19
CA ILE A 338 -5.36 -8.84 12.64
C ILE A 338 -4.64 -8.77 11.29
N TRP A 339 -4.09 -9.90 10.86
CA TRP A 339 -3.46 -10.02 9.55
C TRP A 339 -4.47 -10.46 8.50
N TRP A 340 -4.47 -9.75 7.38
CA TRP A 340 -5.27 -10.03 6.18
C TRP A 340 -4.32 -10.43 5.06
N SER A 341 -4.60 -11.50 4.32
CA SER A 341 -3.81 -11.90 3.16
C SER A 341 -4.51 -11.50 1.87
N TRP A 342 -3.75 -11.03 0.90
CA TRP A 342 -4.23 -10.85 -0.46
C TRP A 342 -4.59 -12.22 -1.07
N ASP A 343 -5.73 -12.32 -1.76
CA ASP A 343 -6.22 -13.57 -2.35
C ASP A 343 -5.55 -13.94 -3.69
N GLY A 344 -4.76 -13.03 -4.25
CA GLY A 344 -4.01 -13.30 -5.47
C GLY A 344 -2.78 -14.19 -5.26
N LYS A 345 -2.15 -14.56 -6.38
CA LYS A 345 -0.99 -15.43 -6.40
C LYS A 345 0.19 -14.74 -7.08
N PHE A 346 1.33 -14.76 -6.40
CA PHE A 346 2.63 -14.49 -6.99
C PHE A 346 3.46 -15.75 -6.98
N VAL A 347 3.94 -16.15 -8.16
CA VAL A 347 4.93 -17.21 -8.31
C VAL A 347 6.11 -16.59 -9.02
N GLY A 348 7.28 -16.60 -8.37
CA GLY A 348 8.50 -16.16 -9.01
C GLY A 348 8.88 -17.08 -10.18
N PHE A 349 9.72 -16.58 -11.07
CA PHE A 349 10.30 -17.35 -12.15
C PHE A 349 11.77 -16.97 -12.37
N SER A 350 12.60 -17.94 -12.74
CA SER A 350 14.03 -17.76 -13.05
C SER A 350 14.34 -18.01 -14.52
N ASP A 351 13.44 -18.67 -15.25
CA ASP A 351 13.64 -19.03 -16.64
C ASP A 351 13.37 -17.80 -17.52
N TRP A 352 14.36 -17.38 -18.31
CA TRP A 352 14.27 -16.23 -19.22
C TRP A 352 14.64 -16.61 -20.64
#